data_AF-A0A926K402-F1
#
_entry.id   AF-A0A926K402-F1
#
_cell.length_a   1.000
_cell.length_b   1.000
_cell.length_c   1.000
_cell.angle_alpha   90.00
_cell.angle_beta   90.00
_cell.angle_gamma   90.00
#
_symmetry.space_group_name_H-M   'P 1'
#
loop_
_entity.id
_entity.type
_entity.pdbx_description
1 polymer ?
#
loop_
_entity_poly.entity_id
_entity_poly.type
_entity_poly.pdbx_seq_one_letter_code
_entity_poly.pdbx_strand_id
1 'polypeptide(L)'
;MAIYRKGADTVALRASADRLTGMGRELDGIGVECNRAVGSLRGSWGGGDLDHLVQRWPATSQELTACRGTLDSMAAALRRNAGAQDAASGDGAGGSPFSGNPPGDHGIGNGGDRNSSNPEDGPGPYEDIQDIPMDDASLGMDDIEQGQIGDCWVLAALGPVAQDDPDFIREHVRYDAKAGTYTVTLYDDGEPVDVVVDASVVENGARDPNGNPNYASIYEKAMASFHGGSYDDIDGGHSDDAFETITGRDADSGGESSFDDIQDRLDNGDLMAVGTEDDDAFWWWEDEVDDSTIVPNHAYMVDRIEERDGQRMIHLINPWGPDGGTLDGEQKVGDVWLTEDEYKENFDSTYSVPGKEG
;
A
#
# COMPACT_ATOMS: atom_id res chain seq x y z
N MET A 1 -16.44 -37.64 -17.56
CA MET A 1 -15.14 -38.05 -16.99
C MET A 1 -14.18 -36.90 -17.27
N ALA A 2 -14.16 -35.90 -16.38
CA ALA A 2 -13.36 -34.69 -16.56
C ALA A 2 -12.00 -34.93 -15.93
N ILE A 3 -10.95 -34.87 -16.74
CA ILE A 3 -9.57 -34.91 -16.29
C ILE A 3 -9.31 -33.52 -15.70
N TYR A 4 -9.20 -33.42 -14.37
CA TYR A 4 -8.68 -32.22 -13.71
C TYR A 4 -7.25 -32.01 -14.19
N ARG A 5 -7.03 -31.07 -15.13
CA ARG A 5 -5.69 -30.56 -15.43
C ARG A 5 -5.28 -29.71 -14.23
N LYS A 6 -4.19 -30.08 -13.57
CA LYS A 6 -3.54 -29.26 -12.55
C LYS A 6 -2.90 -28.05 -13.25
N GLY A 7 -3.28 -26.84 -12.87
CA GLY A 7 -2.75 -25.57 -13.40
C GLY A 7 -3.84 -24.65 -13.96
N ALA A 8 -3.64 -23.34 -13.81
CA ALA A 8 -4.52 -22.32 -14.40
C ALA A 8 -4.38 -22.30 -15.94
N ASP A 9 -5.48 -22.00 -16.65
CA ASP A 9 -5.44 -21.84 -18.12
C ASP A 9 -4.87 -20.46 -18.45
N THR A 10 -3.58 -20.41 -18.78
CA THR A 10 -2.84 -19.15 -19.04
C THR A 10 -3.37 -18.38 -20.25
N VAL A 11 -4.02 -19.07 -21.20
CA VAL A 11 -4.71 -18.43 -22.33
C VAL A 11 -5.99 -17.77 -21.85
N ALA A 12 -6.76 -18.45 -21.00
CA ALA A 12 -7.98 -17.88 -20.42
C ALA A 12 -7.68 -16.68 -19.51
N LEU A 13 -6.60 -16.74 -18.71
CA LEU A 13 -6.17 -15.64 -17.84
C LEU A 13 -5.79 -14.39 -18.65
N ARG A 14 -4.93 -14.53 -19.67
CA ARG A 14 -4.57 -13.40 -20.55
C ARG A 14 -5.77 -12.85 -21.31
N ALA A 15 -6.66 -13.72 -21.79
CA ALA A 15 -7.90 -13.28 -22.44
C ALA A 15 -8.83 -12.53 -21.48
N SER A 16 -8.84 -12.88 -20.18
CA SER A 16 -9.57 -12.13 -19.16
C SER A 16 -8.91 -10.79 -18.86
N ALA A 17 -7.58 -10.73 -18.76
CA ALA A 17 -6.84 -9.48 -18.61
C ALA A 17 -7.11 -8.50 -19.76
N ASP A 18 -7.10 -9.00 -21.01
CA ASP A 18 -7.40 -8.16 -22.18
C ASP A 18 -8.83 -7.64 -22.18
N ARG A 19 -9.79 -8.40 -21.63
CA ARG A 19 -11.17 -7.93 -21.42
C ARG A 19 -11.24 -6.83 -20.36
N LEU A 20 -10.54 -6.97 -19.24
CA LEU A 20 -10.51 -5.97 -18.16
C LEU A 20 -9.86 -4.66 -18.63
N THR A 21 -8.69 -4.73 -19.29
CA THR A 21 -8.08 -3.56 -19.94
C THR A 21 -9.00 -2.95 -21.00
N GLY A 22 -9.78 -3.78 -21.72
CA GLY A 22 -10.80 -3.30 -22.66
C GLY A 22 -11.90 -2.50 -21.97
N MET A 23 -12.42 -3.00 -20.85
CA MET A 23 -13.42 -2.30 -20.02
C MET A 23 -12.87 -1.00 -19.42
N GLY A 24 -11.61 -0.98 -18.97
CA GLY A 24 -10.94 0.25 -18.51
C GLY A 24 -10.92 1.34 -19.60
N ARG A 25 -10.57 0.98 -20.85
CA ARG A 25 -10.61 1.93 -21.98
C ARG A 25 -12.03 2.41 -22.33
N GLU A 26 -13.04 1.57 -22.11
CA GLU A 26 -14.44 1.98 -22.28
C GLU A 26 -14.85 3.00 -21.20
N LEU A 27 -14.39 2.82 -19.96
CA LEU A 27 -14.59 3.79 -18.88
C LEU A 27 -13.91 5.14 -19.18
N ASP A 28 -12.66 5.13 -19.68
CA ASP A 28 -11.98 6.36 -20.15
C ASP A 28 -12.81 7.06 -21.23
N GLY A 29 -13.31 6.30 -22.19
CA GLY A 29 -14.16 6.81 -23.26
C GLY A 29 -15.44 7.45 -22.73
N ILE A 30 -16.09 6.82 -21.75
CA ILE A 30 -17.28 7.34 -21.08
C ILE A 30 -16.94 8.64 -20.35
N GLY A 31 -15.85 8.68 -19.57
CA GLY A 31 -15.41 9.87 -18.83
C GLY A 31 -15.16 11.05 -19.76
N VAL A 32 -14.49 10.84 -20.89
CA VAL A 32 -14.24 11.88 -21.90
C VAL A 32 -15.55 12.39 -22.54
N GLU A 33 -16.48 11.51 -22.89
CA GLU A 33 -17.76 11.92 -23.48
C GLU A 33 -18.64 12.66 -22.47
N CYS A 34 -18.68 12.22 -21.22
CA CYS A 34 -19.39 12.91 -20.15
C CYS A 34 -18.79 14.29 -19.87
N ASN A 35 -17.46 14.43 -19.86
CA ASN A 35 -16.78 15.72 -19.75
C ASN A 35 -17.20 16.69 -20.87
N ARG A 36 -17.25 16.21 -22.12
CA ARG A 36 -17.73 17.01 -23.26
C ARG A 36 -19.20 17.40 -23.12
N ALA A 37 -20.04 16.48 -22.63
CA ALA A 37 -21.47 16.73 -22.44
C ALA A 37 -21.71 17.78 -21.35
N VAL A 38 -21.08 17.63 -20.18
CA VAL A 38 -21.15 18.60 -19.07
C VAL A 38 -20.63 19.96 -19.52
N GLY A 39 -19.51 20.01 -20.25
CA GLY A 39 -18.98 21.25 -20.84
C GLY A 39 -19.95 21.93 -21.80
N SER A 40 -20.66 21.15 -22.63
CA SER A 40 -21.65 21.69 -23.58
C SER A 40 -22.91 22.25 -22.88
N LEU A 41 -23.30 21.67 -21.73
CA LEU A 41 -24.43 22.15 -20.94
C LEU A 41 -24.17 23.53 -20.33
N ARG A 42 -22.92 23.82 -19.93
CA ARG A 42 -22.52 25.14 -19.40
C ARG A 42 -22.79 26.31 -20.35
N GLY A 43 -22.88 26.06 -21.65
CA GLY A 43 -23.18 27.08 -22.66
C GLY A 43 -24.67 27.22 -23.05
N SER A 44 -25.53 26.30 -22.60
CA SER A 44 -26.90 26.17 -23.10
C SER A 44 -27.98 26.08 -22.01
N TRP A 45 -27.57 25.87 -20.76
CA TRP A 45 -28.44 25.78 -19.59
C TRP A 45 -27.85 26.64 -18.46
N GLY A 46 -28.69 27.10 -17.54
CA GLY A 46 -28.29 27.90 -16.39
C GLY A 46 -29.30 27.77 -15.26
N GLY A 47 -28.86 28.04 -14.03
CA GLY A 47 -29.65 27.87 -12.80
C GLY A 47 -29.12 26.75 -11.92
N GLY A 48 -29.66 26.66 -10.70
CA GLY A 48 -29.09 25.81 -9.63
C GLY A 48 -28.99 24.31 -9.94
N ASP A 49 -29.85 23.78 -10.81
CA ASP A 49 -29.78 22.37 -11.21
C ASP A 49 -28.53 22.06 -12.06
N LEU A 50 -28.13 23.01 -12.92
CA LEU A 50 -26.88 22.89 -13.67
C LEU A 50 -25.68 23.06 -12.74
N ASP A 51 -25.74 24.01 -11.82
CA ASP A 51 -24.67 24.26 -10.86
C ASP A 51 -24.40 23.01 -10.00
N HIS A 52 -25.48 22.34 -9.55
CA HIS A 52 -25.39 21.08 -8.81
C HIS A 52 -24.77 19.94 -9.65
N LEU A 53 -25.21 19.76 -10.90
CA LEU A 53 -24.62 18.77 -11.81
C LEU A 53 -23.12 19.02 -12.03
N VAL A 54 -22.76 20.29 -12.26
CA VAL A 54 -21.38 20.71 -12.50
C VAL A 54 -20.50 20.50 -11.27
N GLN A 55 -21.02 20.73 -10.07
CA GLN A 55 -20.29 20.52 -8.81
C GLN A 55 -20.09 19.04 -8.48
N ARG A 56 -21.07 18.17 -8.78
CA ARG A 56 -20.94 16.73 -8.49
C ARG A 56 -20.05 15.99 -9.50
N TRP A 57 -19.96 16.50 -10.73
CA TRP A 57 -19.28 15.81 -11.83
C TRP A 57 -17.79 15.47 -11.57
N PRO A 58 -16.94 16.35 -10.99
CA PRO A 58 -15.54 16.03 -10.70
C PRO A 58 -15.37 14.77 -9.85
N ALA A 59 -16.09 14.67 -8.74
CA ALA A 59 -16.06 13.50 -7.87
C ALA A 59 -16.57 12.23 -8.59
N THR A 60 -17.64 12.32 -9.40
CA THR A 60 -18.07 11.17 -10.23
C THR A 60 -17.02 10.79 -11.28
N SER A 61 -16.26 11.75 -11.81
CA SER A 61 -15.18 11.47 -12.77
C SER A 61 -14.00 10.78 -12.09
N GLN A 62 -13.66 11.15 -10.85
CA GLN A 62 -12.65 10.45 -10.05
C GLN A 62 -13.06 9.01 -9.74
N GLU A 63 -14.33 8.78 -9.36
CA GLU A 63 -14.87 7.43 -9.16
C GLU A 63 -14.73 6.54 -10.43
N LEU A 64 -14.90 7.12 -11.63
CA LEU A 64 -14.69 6.41 -12.90
C LEU A 64 -13.21 6.09 -13.16
N THR A 65 -12.31 7.01 -12.82
CA THR A 65 -10.85 6.81 -12.93
C THR A 65 -10.37 5.74 -11.95
N ALA A 66 -10.82 5.77 -10.69
CA ALA A 66 -10.50 4.77 -9.68
C ALA A 66 -10.95 3.37 -10.14
N CYS A 67 -12.19 3.23 -10.64
CA CYS A 67 -12.70 1.97 -11.16
C CYS A 67 -11.86 1.43 -12.33
N ARG A 68 -11.35 2.31 -13.21
CA ARG A 68 -10.42 1.93 -14.26
C ARG A 68 -9.09 1.44 -13.68
N GLY A 69 -8.54 2.15 -12.69
CA GLY A 69 -7.33 1.73 -11.96
C GLY A 69 -7.45 0.31 -11.42
N THR A 70 -8.56 0.01 -10.73
CA THR A 70 -8.86 -1.36 -10.25
C THR A 70 -8.86 -2.39 -11.38
N LEU A 71 -9.51 -2.09 -12.52
CA LEU A 71 -9.56 -3.01 -13.66
C LEU A 71 -8.18 -3.24 -14.29
N ASP A 72 -7.33 -2.21 -14.34
CA ASP A 72 -5.97 -2.32 -14.87
C ASP A 72 -5.08 -3.15 -13.92
N SER A 73 -5.20 -2.97 -12.60
CA SER A 73 -4.51 -3.78 -11.58
C SER A 73 -4.92 -5.25 -11.65
N MET A 74 -6.23 -5.54 -11.74
CA MET A 74 -6.73 -6.90 -11.94
C MET A 74 -6.23 -7.52 -13.26
N ALA A 75 -6.16 -6.73 -14.34
CA ALA A 75 -5.63 -7.19 -15.62
C ALA A 75 -4.13 -7.49 -15.54
N ALA A 76 -3.35 -6.67 -14.84
CA ALA A 76 -1.94 -6.90 -14.61
C ALA A 76 -1.71 -8.19 -13.81
N ALA A 77 -2.43 -8.37 -12.70
CA ALA A 77 -2.37 -9.59 -11.88
C ALA A 77 -2.69 -10.85 -12.70
N LEU A 78 -3.72 -10.83 -13.55
CA LEU A 78 -4.05 -11.95 -14.43
C LEU A 78 -2.95 -12.26 -15.45
N ARG A 79 -2.25 -11.23 -15.99
CA ARG A 79 -1.11 -11.42 -16.91
C ARG A 79 0.10 -11.98 -16.18
N ARG A 80 0.37 -11.52 -14.96
CA ARG A 80 1.43 -12.04 -14.09
C ARG A 80 1.17 -13.51 -13.74
N ASN A 81 -0.04 -13.85 -13.29
CA ASN A 81 -0.46 -15.23 -13.01
C ASN A 81 -0.32 -16.16 -14.22
N ALA A 82 -0.66 -15.66 -15.42
CA ALA A 82 -0.46 -16.42 -16.66
C ALA A 82 1.04 -16.63 -16.97
N GLY A 83 1.89 -15.63 -16.70
CA GLY A 83 3.35 -15.73 -16.83
C GLY A 83 3.95 -16.73 -15.86
N ALA A 84 3.58 -16.66 -14.58
CA ALA A 84 4.04 -17.56 -13.53
C ALA A 84 3.63 -19.01 -13.81
N GLN A 85 2.40 -19.25 -14.25
CA GLN A 85 1.93 -20.58 -14.61
C GLN A 85 2.62 -21.14 -15.86
N ASP A 86 2.95 -20.30 -16.85
CA ASP A 86 3.73 -20.74 -18.02
C ASP A 86 5.16 -21.11 -17.62
N ALA A 87 5.78 -20.36 -16.70
CA ALA A 87 7.10 -20.65 -16.14
C ALA A 87 7.09 -21.96 -15.33
N ALA A 88 6.11 -22.13 -14.43
CA ALA A 88 5.93 -23.32 -13.60
C ALA A 88 5.53 -24.58 -14.41
N SER A 89 4.94 -24.42 -15.60
CA SER A 89 4.64 -25.53 -16.50
C SER A 89 5.81 -25.90 -17.42
N GLY A 90 6.81 -25.02 -17.54
CA GLY A 90 8.07 -25.24 -18.25
C GLY A 90 9.08 -26.07 -17.45
N ASP A 91 9.11 -25.87 -16.12
CA ASP A 91 9.95 -26.63 -15.19
C ASP A 91 9.11 -27.55 -14.31
N GLY A 92 9.10 -28.83 -14.64
CA GLY A 92 8.37 -29.83 -13.88
C GLY A 92 8.96 -30.08 -12.50
N ALA A 93 8.51 -29.34 -11.49
CA ALA A 93 8.52 -29.75 -10.09
C ALA A 93 7.54 -28.89 -9.28
N GLY A 94 6.52 -29.51 -8.70
CA GLY A 94 5.65 -28.84 -7.73
C GLY A 94 6.43 -28.50 -6.47
N GLY A 95 6.45 -27.22 -6.13
CA GLY A 95 7.02 -26.64 -4.92
C GLY A 95 6.45 -25.24 -4.74
N SER A 96 6.33 -24.79 -3.48
CA SER A 96 5.96 -23.41 -3.13
C SER A 96 6.75 -22.40 -3.97
N PRO A 97 6.15 -21.28 -4.44
CA PRO A 97 6.81 -20.33 -5.34
C PRO A 97 8.13 -19.74 -4.82
N PHE A 98 8.44 -19.90 -3.53
CA PHE A 98 9.65 -19.36 -2.88
C PHE A 98 10.76 -20.39 -2.56
N SER A 99 10.66 -21.64 -2.99
CA SER A 99 11.69 -22.64 -2.64
C SER A 99 12.87 -22.69 -3.62
N GLY A 100 13.98 -22.03 -3.30
CA GLY A 100 15.27 -22.31 -3.94
C GLY A 100 16.41 -21.36 -3.57
N ASN A 101 17.01 -21.51 -2.39
CA ASN A 101 18.19 -20.74 -1.98
C ASN A 101 19.50 -21.35 -2.57
N PRO A 102 20.35 -20.61 -3.31
CA PRO A 102 21.74 -21.01 -3.57
C PRO A 102 22.65 -20.58 -2.40
N PRO A 103 23.76 -21.30 -2.12
CA PRO A 103 24.61 -21.03 -0.97
C PRO A 103 25.48 -19.77 -1.18
N GLY A 104 25.56 -18.94 -0.13
CA GLY A 104 26.07 -17.56 -0.16
C GLY A 104 27.59 -17.35 -0.15
N ASP A 105 27.96 -16.08 -0.01
CA ASP A 105 29.29 -15.63 0.44
C ASP A 105 29.14 -14.41 1.35
N HIS A 106 29.85 -14.42 2.48
CA HIS A 106 29.74 -13.43 3.54
C HIS A 106 30.62 -12.20 3.25
N GLY A 107 29.98 -11.03 3.07
CA GLY A 107 30.63 -9.73 3.08
C GLY A 107 30.09 -8.84 4.19
N ILE A 108 30.83 -8.70 5.30
CA ILE A 108 30.60 -7.65 6.30
C ILE A 108 31.03 -6.32 5.69
N GLY A 109 30.13 -5.33 5.61
CA GLY A 109 30.49 -3.97 5.19
C GLY A 109 29.36 -2.95 5.27
N ASN A 110 29.41 -2.14 6.34
CA ASN A 110 28.99 -0.73 6.49
C ASN A 110 27.74 -0.21 5.75
N GLY A 111 26.79 0.29 6.55
CA GLY A 111 25.64 1.09 6.11
C GLY A 111 26.02 2.22 5.16
N GLY A 112 25.56 2.08 3.93
CA GLY A 112 25.60 3.09 2.89
C GLY A 112 24.24 3.10 2.19
N ASP A 113 23.66 4.30 2.12
CA ASP A 113 22.68 4.79 1.14
C ASP A 113 21.77 3.71 0.54
N ARG A 114 20.73 3.29 1.28
CA ARG A 114 19.71 2.33 0.81
C ARG A 114 18.58 2.93 0.01
N ASN A 115 18.54 4.25 -0.15
CA ASN A 115 17.53 4.95 -0.92
C ASN A 115 18.17 5.64 -2.14
N SER A 116 18.60 4.84 -3.11
CA SER A 116 18.77 5.31 -4.49
C SER A 116 17.61 4.74 -5.30
N SER A 117 16.78 5.62 -5.83
CA SER A 117 15.55 5.39 -6.61
C SER A 117 15.76 4.65 -7.94
N ASN A 118 16.49 3.53 -7.95
CA ASN A 118 16.64 2.70 -9.14
C ASN A 118 15.81 1.40 -9.03
N PRO A 119 14.55 1.39 -9.52
CA PRO A 119 13.66 0.22 -9.49
C PRO A 119 14.17 -0.99 -10.31
N GLU A 120 15.34 -0.93 -10.93
CA GLU A 120 15.93 -2.05 -11.69
C GLU A 120 16.61 -3.12 -10.81
N ASP A 121 16.90 -2.84 -9.53
CA ASP A 121 17.66 -3.76 -8.67
C ASP A 121 16.78 -4.83 -7.98
N GLY A 122 15.45 -4.68 -8.03
CA GLY A 122 14.50 -5.62 -7.43
C GLY A 122 14.63 -5.73 -5.90
N PRO A 123 13.86 -6.63 -5.25
CA PRO A 123 13.84 -6.74 -3.78
C PRO A 123 15.17 -7.25 -3.17
N GLY A 124 16.14 -7.64 -4.00
CA GLY A 124 17.42 -8.19 -3.55
C GLY A 124 17.36 -9.68 -3.18
N PRO A 125 18.47 -10.25 -2.68
CA PRO A 125 18.53 -11.64 -2.25
C PRO A 125 17.67 -11.89 -1.01
N TYR A 126 17.27 -13.15 -0.82
CA TYR A 126 16.62 -13.58 0.42
C TYR A 126 17.64 -13.88 1.50
N GLU A 127 17.33 -13.47 2.73
CA GLU A 127 18.03 -13.85 3.94
C GLU A 127 17.13 -14.71 4.84
N ASP A 128 17.65 -15.83 5.34
CA ASP A 128 16.92 -16.69 6.26
C ASP A 128 16.81 -16.01 7.63
N ILE A 129 15.60 -15.97 8.18
CA ILE A 129 15.31 -15.43 9.51
C ILE A 129 14.90 -16.53 10.47
N GLN A 130 15.09 -16.27 11.77
CA GLN A 130 14.56 -17.11 12.84
C GLN A 130 13.31 -16.46 13.42
N ASP A 131 12.87 -16.97 14.57
CA ASP A 131 11.83 -16.33 15.38
C ASP A 131 12.23 -14.88 15.71
N ILE A 132 11.42 -13.92 15.26
CA ILE A 132 11.59 -12.50 15.52
C ILE A 132 10.81 -12.17 16.79
N PRO A 133 11.47 -11.71 17.87
CA PRO A 133 10.76 -11.25 19.06
C PRO A 133 9.85 -10.06 18.72
N MET A 134 8.62 -10.09 19.22
CA MET A 134 7.63 -9.04 19.03
C MET A 134 7.25 -8.46 20.40
N ASP A 135 8.19 -7.79 21.07
CA ASP A 135 7.89 -7.12 22.34
C ASP A 135 7.19 -5.77 22.11
N ASP A 136 6.58 -5.19 23.15
CA ASP A 136 5.80 -3.95 22.99
C ASP A 136 6.68 -2.78 22.50
N ALA A 137 8.00 -2.85 22.71
CA ALA A 137 8.93 -1.80 22.32
C ALA A 137 9.45 -1.96 20.87
N SER A 138 9.01 -3.01 20.17
CA SER A 138 9.38 -3.32 18.79
C SER A 138 8.16 -3.39 17.85
N LEU A 139 7.01 -2.89 18.32
CA LEU A 139 5.71 -2.93 17.66
C LEU A 139 5.08 -1.53 17.69
N GLY A 140 5.64 -0.61 16.92
CA GLY A 140 5.08 0.72 16.72
C GLY A 140 5.29 1.23 15.30
N MET A 141 4.71 2.39 15.02
CA MET A 141 4.88 3.10 13.75
C MET A 141 6.35 3.44 13.49
N ASP A 142 7.08 3.83 14.54
CA ASP A 142 8.51 4.18 14.48
C ASP A 142 9.44 2.96 14.30
N ASP A 143 8.92 1.74 14.39
CA ASP A 143 9.69 0.51 14.21
C ASP A 143 9.71 0.03 12.75
N ILE A 144 9.10 0.78 11.82
CA ILE A 144 9.03 0.43 10.40
C ILE A 144 9.94 1.33 9.58
N GLU A 145 10.78 0.72 8.75
CA GLU A 145 11.57 1.35 7.69
C GLU A 145 11.30 0.60 6.38
N GLN A 146 10.60 1.25 5.46
CA GLN A 146 10.31 0.74 4.13
C GLN A 146 11.59 0.57 3.31
N GLY A 147 11.64 -0.52 2.56
CA GLY A 147 12.72 -0.80 1.62
C GLY A 147 12.49 -0.16 0.25
N GLN A 148 12.83 -0.92 -0.81
CA GLN A 148 12.73 -0.49 -2.21
C GLN A 148 11.44 -0.97 -2.90
N ILE A 149 10.52 -1.58 -2.15
CA ILE A 149 9.22 -2.03 -2.65
C ILE A 149 8.21 -0.89 -2.42
N GLY A 150 7.34 -0.63 -3.40
CA GLY A 150 6.31 0.42 -3.34
C GLY A 150 5.09 0.06 -2.50
N ASP A 151 5.28 -0.58 -1.35
CA ASP A 151 4.21 -1.08 -0.48
C ASP A 151 3.87 -0.12 0.69
N CYS A 152 4.11 1.19 0.51
CA CYS A 152 3.88 2.19 1.54
C CYS A 152 2.45 2.14 2.10
N TRP A 153 1.46 1.83 1.25
CA TRP A 153 0.05 1.65 1.64
C TRP A 153 -0.17 0.48 2.61
N VAL A 154 0.63 -0.58 2.52
CA VAL A 154 0.61 -1.71 3.46
C VAL A 154 1.20 -1.28 4.79
N LEU A 155 2.38 -0.67 4.74
CA LEU A 155 3.13 -0.27 5.94
C LEU A 155 2.42 0.84 6.71
N ALA A 156 1.81 1.79 6.00
CA ALA A 156 1.02 2.87 6.59
C ALA A 156 -0.26 2.38 7.28
N ALA A 157 -0.81 1.24 6.86
CA ALA A 157 -1.91 0.58 7.56
C ALA A 157 -1.41 -0.28 8.73
N LEU A 158 -0.29 -0.98 8.55
CA LEU A 158 0.25 -1.92 9.53
C LEU A 158 0.74 -1.22 10.82
N GLY A 159 1.46 -0.11 10.69
CA GLY A 159 2.04 0.61 11.84
C GLY A 159 1.01 1.02 12.90
N PRO A 160 -0.08 1.73 12.54
CA PRO A 160 -1.13 2.10 13.47
C PRO A 160 -1.78 0.89 14.16
N VAL A 161 -1.99 -0.22 13.43
CA VAL A 161 -2.54 -1.47 14.00
C VAL A 161 -1.59 -2.06 15.04
N ALA A 162 -0.29 -2.11 14.72
CA ALA A 162 0.72 -2.64 15.64
C ALA A 162 0.84 -1.78 16.91
N GLN A 163 0.80 -0.46 16.78
CA GLN A 163 0.89 0.47 17.89
C GLN A 163 -0.34 0.42 18.81
N ASP A 164 -1.55 0.30 18.24
CA ASP A 164 -2.81 0.26 18.98
C ASP A 164 -3.03 -1.10 19.68
N ASP A 165 -2.76 -2.21 18.98
CA ASP A 165 -2.91 -3.55 19.52
C ASP A 165 -1.71 -4.47 19.24
N PRO A 166 -0.61 -4.35 20.01
CA PRO A 166 0.55 -5.23 19.89
C PRO A 166 0.20 -6.72 20.03
N ASP A 167 -0.83 -7.04 20.82
CA ASP A 167 -1.30 -8.42 20.99
C ASP A 167 -1.99 -8.95 19.73
N PHE A 168 -2.66 -8.09 18.94
CA PHE A 168 -3.20 -8.46 17.64
C PHE A 168 -2.10 -9.01 16.74
N ILE A 169 -0.97 -8.30 16.60
CA ILE A 169 0.17 -8.73 15.80
C ILE A 169 0.71 -10.10 16.26
N ARG A 170 0.90 -10.27 17.58
CA ARG A 170 1.39 -11.53 18.17
C ARG A 170 0.46 -12.71 17.95
N GLU A 171 -0.85 -12.47 18.02
CA GLU A 171 -1.85 -13.52 17.84
C GLU A 171 -2.00 -13.95 16.37
N HIS A 172 -1.71 -13.03 15.44
CA HIS A 172 -1.83 -13.23 14.00
C HIS A 172 -0.54 -13.69 13.33
N VAL A 173 0.62 -13.60 13.98
CA VAL A 173 1.89 -14.14 13.47
C VAL A 173 2.39 -15.32 14.30
N ARG A 174 2.63 -16.47 13.65
CA ARG A 174 3.08 -17.71 14.31
C ARG A 174 4.28 -18.31 13.61
N TYR A 175 5.36 -18.52 14.35
CA TYR A 175 6.57 -19.20 13.86
C TYR A 175 6.55 -20.71 14.13
N ASP A 176 6.79 -21.53 13.11
CA ASP A 176 7.07 -22.96 13.26
C ASP A 176 8.56 -23.25 12.99
N ALA A 177 9.33 -23.33 14.08
CA ALA A 177 10.77 -23.62 14.03
C ALA A 177 11.12 -24.98 13.40
N LYS A 178 10.20 -25.95 13.35
CA LYS A 178 10.46 -27.26 12.73
C LYS A 178 10.23 -27.21 11.23
N ALA A 179 9.25 -26.43 10.79
CA ALA A 179 8.95 -26.24 9.38
C ALA A 179 9.81 -25.14 8.74
N GLY A 180 10.33 -24.20 9.55
CA GLY A 180 11.05 -23.02 9.06
C GLY A 180 10.10 -22.06 8.35
N THR A 181 8.91 -21.83 8.91
CA THR A 181 7.84 -21.05 8.28
C THR A 181 7.19 -20.10 9.28
N TYR A 182 6.70 -18.97 8.79
CA TYR A 182 5.71 -18.14 9.46
C TYR A 182 4.32 -18.43 8.92
N THR A 183 3.31 -18.40 9.79
CA THR A 183 1.90 -18.29 9.42
C THR A 183 1.41 -16.92 9.85
N VAL A 184 0.92 -16.13 8.91
CA VAL A 184 0.31 -14.82 9.14
C VAL A 184 -1.17 -14.94 8.82
N THR A 185 -2.04 -14.59 9.76
CA THR A 185 -3.48 -14.51 9.51
C THR A 185 -3.79 -13.15 8.90
N LEU A 186 -4.20 -13.13 7.63
CA LEU A 186 -4.77 -11.98 6.91
C LEU A 186 -6.26 -12.20 6.70
N TYR A 187 -6.94 -11.31 5.99
CA TYR A 187 -8.39 -11.36 5.78
C TYR A 187 -8.75 -11.14 4.32
N ASP A 188 -9.76 -11.88 3.84
CA ASP A 188 -10.37 -11.75 2.51
C ASP A 188 -11.88 -11.55 2.71
N ASP A 189 -12.40 -10.38 2.35
CA ASP A 189 -13.80 -9.97 2.64
C ASP A 189 -14.21 -10.22 4.12
N GLY A 190 -13.31 -9.88 5.06
CA GLY A 190 -13.51 -10.05 6.51
C GLY A 190 -13.37 -11.50 7.03
N GLU A 191 -13.12 -12.48 6.16
CA GLU A 191 -12.89 -13.87 6.56
C GLU A 191 -11.39 -14.15 6.74
N PRO A 192 -10.95 -14.78 7.85
CA PRO A 192 -9.53 -15.00 8.12
C PRO A 192 -8.92 -16.05 7.18
N VAL A 193 -7.74 -15.73 6.65
CA VAL A 193 -6.92 -16.55 5.77
C VAL A 193 -5.51 -16.73 6.36
N ASP A 194 -5.15 -17.96 6.69
CA ASP A 194 -3.79 -18.29 7.12
C ASP A 194 -2.83 -18.36 5.91
N VAL A 195 -1.94 -17.39 5.82
CA VAL A 195 -0.88 -17.31 4.80
C VAL A 195 0.41 -17.88 5.37
N VAL A 196 0.90 -18.96 4.77
CA VAL A 196 2.13 -19.64 5.20
C VAL A 196 3.29 -19.27 4.28
N VAL A 197 4.30 -18.62 4.83
CA VAL A 197 5.53 -18.21 4.12
C VAL A 197 6.74 -18.89 4.76
N ASP A 198 7.78 -19.18 3.96
CA ASP A 198 9.05 -19.63 4.53
C ASP A 198 9.71 -18.50 5.33
N ALA A 199 10.50 -18.87 6.35
CA ALA A 199 11.16 -17.93 7.25
C ALA A 199 12.42 -17.31 6.60
N SER A 200 12.19 -16.52 5.57
CA SER A 200 13.18 -15.66 4.94
C SER A 200 12.54 -14.33 4.55
N VAL A 201 13.34 -13.28 4.41
CA VAL A 201 12.90 -11.95 3.96
C VAL A 201 13.86 -11.45 2.88
N VAL A 202 13.46 -10.43 2.12
CA VAL A 202 14.30 -9.85 1.08
C VAL A 202 15.20 -8.74 1.63
N GLU A 203 16.42 -8.63 1.11
CA GLU A 203 17.42 -7.66 1.60
C GLU A 203 16.90 -6.22 1.57
N ASN A 204 16.22 -5.84 0.50
CA ASN A 204 15.72 -4.48 0.27
C ASN A 204 14.23 -4.35 0.58
N GLY A 205 13.66 -5.19 1.44
CA GLY A 205 12.28 -5.06 1.94
C GLY A 205 12.19 -4.28 3.24
N ALA A 206 10.99 -4.22 3.81
CA ALA A 206 10.70 -3.56 5.08
C ALA A 206 11.56 -4.12 6.23
N ARG A 207 12.05 -3.23 7.10
CA ARG A 207 12.95 -3.52 8.25
C ARG A 207 12.62 -2.64 9.45
N ASP A 208 13.35 -2.82 10.55
CA ASP A 208 13.43 -1.83 11.62
C ASP A 208 14.41 -0.69 11.26
N PRO A 209 14.42 0.45 11.98
CA PRO A 209 15.35 1.56 11.74
C PRO A 209 16.84 1.23 11.98
N ASN A 210 17.14 0.05 12.53
CA ASN A 210 18.50 -0.45 12.68
C ASN A 210 18.90 -1.38 11.51
N GLY A 211 18.02 -1.56 10.53
CA GLY A 211 18.20 -2.40 9.36
C GLY A 211 18.02 -3.90 9.62
N ASN A 212 17.42 -4.31 10.74
CA ASN A 212 17.13 -5.72 11.03
C ASN A 212 15.72 -6.09 10.54
N PRO A 213 15.50 -7.35 10.14
CA PRO A 213 14.15 -7.85 9.93
C PRO A 213 13.31 -7.75 11.19
N ASN A 214 12.05 -7.37 11.04
CA ASN A 214 11.08 -7.22 12.12
C ASN A 214 9.71 -7.81 11.72
N TYR A 215 8.66 -7.45 12.46
CA TYR A 215 7.30 -7.87 12.16
C TYR A 215 6.78 -7.36 10.80
N ALA A 216 7.18 -6.15 10.39
CA ALA A 216 6.83 -5.59 9.09
C ALA A 216 7.43 -6.41 7.94
N SER A 217 8.67 -6.89 8.07
CA SER A 217 9.27 -7.80 7.08
C SER A 217 8.47 -9.10 6.89
N ILE A 218 7.86 -9.60 7.97
CA ILE A 218 7.03 -10.82 7.93
C ILE A 218 5.68 -10.51 7.25
N TYR A 219 5.05 -9.39 7.59
CA TYR A 219 3.79 -8.96 6.98
C TYR A 219 3.95 -8.62 5.51
N GLU A 220 5.00 -7.88 5.11
CA GLU A 220 5.31 -7.55 3.71
C GLU A 220 5.36 -8.82 2.85
N LYS A 221 6.09 -9.85 3.32
CA LYS A 221 6.16 -11.14 2.60
C LYS A 221 4.81 -11.87 2.57
N ALA A 222 4.04 -11.84 3.65
CA ALA A 222 2.72 -12.45 3.70
C ALA A 222 1.74 -11.74 2.75
N MET A 223 1.77 -10.41 2.70
CA MET A 223 0.98 -9.59 1.78
C MET A 223 1.36 -9.89 0.32
N ALA A 224 2.66 -9.88 -0.01
CA ALA A 224 3.13 -10.31 -1.33
C ALA A 224 2.63 -11.71 -1.70
N SER A 225 2.67 -12.67 -0.76
CA SER A 225 2.15 -14.02 -0.97
C SER A 225 0.62 -14.07 -1.15
N PHE A 226 -0.12 -13.20 -0.48
CA PHE A 226 -1.58 -13.13 -0.53
C PHE A 226 -2.06 -12.52 -1.85
N HIS A 227 -1.39 -11.46 -2.33
CA HIS A 227 -1.79 -10.71 -3.52
C HIS A 227 -1.33 -11.32 -4.86
N GLY A 228 -0.48 -12.35 -4.85
CA GLY A 228 -0.10 -13.05 -6.09
C GLY A 228 1.19 -13.86 -6.03
N GLY A 229 1.97 -13.72 -4.95
CA GLY A 229 3.22 -14.43 -4.76
C GLY A 229 4.46 -13.66 -5.21
N SER A 230 4.34 -12.39 -5.60
CA SER A 230 5.46 -11.50 -5.93
C SER A 230 5.40 -10.22 -5.10
N TYR A 231 6.56 -9.63 -4.80
CA TYR A 231 6.61 -8.29 -4.20
C TYR A 231 6.08 -7.21 -5.15
N ASP A 232 6.15 -7.42 -6.47
CA ASP A 232 5.47 -6.57 -7.47
C ASP A 232 3.94 -6.59 -7.34
N ASP A 233 3.35 -7.54 -6.60
CA ASP A 233 1.90 -7.59 -6.37
C ASP A 233 1.44 -6.63 -5.26
N ILE A 234 2.38 -6.04 -4.52
CA ILE A 234 2.12 -5.04 -3.48
C ILE A 234 2.75 -3.68 -3.77
N ASP A 235 3.33 -3.51 -4.98
CA ASP A 235 3.85 -2.23 -5.48
C ASP A 235 2.69 -1.35 -5.97
N GLY A 236 2.32 -0.37 -5.15
CA GLY A 236 1.14 0.49 -5.31
C GLY A 236 -0.15 -0.12 -4.75
N GLY A 237 -0.98 0.73 -4.13
CA GLY A 237 -2.27 0.35 -3.52
C GLY A 237 -2.82 1.46 -2.62
N HIS A 238 -3.92 1.19 -1.92
CA HIS A 238 -4.60 2.14 -1.04
C HIS A 238 -4.71 1.59 0.37
N SER A 239 -4.55 2.45 1.38
CA SER A 239 -4.40 1.97 2.77
C SER A 239 -5.69 1.38 3.34
N ASP A 240 -6.87 1.70 2.80
CA ASP A 240 -8.13 1.02 3.12
C ASP A 240 -8.08 -0.48 2.78
N ASP A 241 -7.64 -0.83 1.57
CA ASP A 241 -7.45 -2.24 1.17
C ASP A 241 -6.49 -2.98 2.14
N ALA A 242 -5.42 -2.30 2.59
CA ALA A 242 -4.47 -2.89 3.53
C ALA A 242 -5.07 -3.03 4.93
N PHE A 243 -5.79 -2.02 5.41
CA PHE A 243 -6.48 -2.10 6.70
C PHE A 243 -7.47 -3.27 6.73
N GLU A 244 -8.28 -3.45 5.69
CA GLU A 244 -9.21 -4.58 5.60
C GLU A 244 -8.47 -5.91 5.56
N THR A 245 -7.40 -6.01 4.76
CA THR A 245 -6.59 -7.24 4.62
C THR A 245 -5.87 -7.61 5.92
N ILE A 246 -5.39 -6.62 6.68
CA ILE A 246 -4.65 -6.84 7.93
C ILE A 246 -5.60 -7.13 9.09
N THR A 247 -6.71 -6.38 9.20
CA THR A 247 -7.56 -6.37 10.39
C THR A 247 -8.85 -7.19 10.27
N GLY A 248 -9.31 -7.41 9.04
CA GLY A 248 -10.63 -8.00 8.75
C GLY A 248 -11.81 -7.10 9.09
N ARG A 249 -11.57 -5.80 9.32
CA ARG A 249 -12.58 -4.79 9.66
C ARG A 249 -12.81 -3.90 8.46
N ASP A 250 -14.06 -3.50 8.22
CA ASP A 250 -14.43 -2.56 7.16
C ASP A 250 -13.66 -1.24 7.35
N ALA A 251 -13.00 -0.77 6.28
CA ALA A 251 -12.30 0.50 6.26
C ALA A 251 -13.11 1.56 5.51
N ASP A 252 -12.91 2.82 5.89
CA ASP A 252 -13.40 3.99 5.15
C ASP A 252 -12.25 4.61 4.36
N SER A 253 -12.54 5.04 3.13
CA SER A 253 -11.68 5.92 2.34
C SER A 253 -12.40 7.21 1.94
N GLY A 254 -11.63 8.29 1.85
CA GLY A 254 -12.11 9.62 1.52
C GLY A 254 -11.01 10.49 0.93
N GLY A 255 -11.39 11.69 0.49
CA GLY A 255 -10.42 12.69 0.01
C GLY A 255 -9.78 13.47 1.15
N GLU A 256 -9.36 14.70 0.85
CA GLU A 256 -8.86 15.69 1.81
C GLU A 256 -9.84 15.83 2.99
N SER A 257 -9.32 15.73 4.22
CA SER A 257 -10.10 15.84 5.47
C SER A 257 -9.62 17.01 6.32
N SER A 258 -10.53 17.62 7.09
CA SER A 258 -10.15 18.64 8.06
C SER A 258 -9.50 18.03 9.30
N PHE A 259 -8.78 18.85 10.07
CA PHE A 259 -8.26 18.40 11.36
C PHE A 259 -9.38 18.04 12.35
N ASP A 260 -10.55 18.67 12.25
CA ASP A 260 -11.69 18.31 13.09
C ASP A 260 -12.19 16.90 12.76
N ASP A 261 -12.32 16.55 11.48
CA ASP A 261 -12.77 15.22 11.06
C ASP A 261 -11.74 14.12 11.44
N ILE A 262 -10.44 14.38 11.24
CA ILE A 262 -9.37 13.46 11.63
C ILE A 262 -9.35 13.28 13.15
N GLN A 263 -9.44 14.37 13.91
CA GLN A 263 -9.47 14.29 15.38
C GLN A 263 -10.70 13.53 15.87
N ASP A 264 -11.89 13.77 15.30
CA ASP A 264 -13.10 13.06 15.68
C ASP A 264 -12.97 11.55 15.44
N ARG A 265 -12.32 11.12 14.35
CA ARG A 265 -12.01 9.70 14.10
C ARG A 265 -11.04 9.12 15.12
N LEU A 266 -9.91 9.80 15.35
CA LEU A 266 -8.93 9.38 16.36
C LEU A 266 -9.54 9.29 17.76
N ASP A 267 -10.38 10.26 18.14
CA ASP A 267 -11.07 10.29 19.44
C ASP A 267 -12.12 9.17 19.59
N ASN A 268 -12.66 8.68 18.47
CA ASN A 268 -13.54 7.50 18.42
C ASN A 268 -12.78 6.17 18.38
N GLY A 269 -11.44 6.21 18.34
CA GLY A 269 -10.60 5.02 18.32
C GLY A 269 -10.34 4.45 16.92
N ASP A 270 -10.61 5.20 15.86
CA ASP A 270 -10.20 4.81 14.50
C ASP A 270 -8.68 4.95 14.35
N LEU A 271 -8.08 3.99 13.65
CA LEU A 271 -6.71 4.04 13.15
C LEU A 271 -6.72 4.70 11.78
N MET A 272 -5.71 5.51 11.46
CA MET A 272 -5.73 6.32 10.25
C MET A 272 -4.41 6.31 9.47
N ALA A 273 -4.54 6.40 8.15
CA ALA A 273 -3.47 6.68 7.21
C ALA A 273 -3.93 7.78 6.24
N VAL A 274 -2.98 8.50 5.65
CA VAL A 274 -3.23 9.58 4.68
C VAL A 274 -2.32 9.44 3.47
N GLY A 275 -2.79 9.87 2.30
CA GLY A 275 -2.05 9.81 1.03
C GLY A 275 -1.74 11.20 0.49
N THR A 276 -0.58 11.31 -0.16
CA THR A 276 -0.17 12.49 -0.94
C THR A 276 -0.57 12.36 -2.41
N GLU A 277 -0.69 13.49 -3.10
CA GLU A 277 -1.14 13.56 -4.50
C GLU A 277 -0.25 12.77 -5.49
N ASP A 278 -0.85 12.31 -6.59
CA ASP A 278 -0.18 11.68 -7.73
C ASP A 278 0.67 12.69 -8.53
N ASP A 279 1.95 12.39 -8.76
CA ASP A 279 2.86 13.18 -9.63
C ASP A 279 2.46 13.20 -11.13
N ASP A 280 1.35 12.56 -11.52
CA ASP A 280 0.86 12.47 -12.90
C ASP A 280 0.07 13.72 -13.34
N ALA A 281 0.46 14.91 -12.87
CA ALA A 281 -0.01 16.20 -13.37
C ALA A 281 0.41 16.36 -14.85
N PHE A 282 -0.47 15.91 -15.75
CA PHE A 282 -0.36 16.08 -17.21
C PHE A 282 -0.32 17.56 -17.65
N TRP A 283 -0.46 18.50 -16.70
CA TRP A 283 -0.43 19.94 -16.87
C TRP A 283 0.49 20.60 -15.85
N TRP A 284 1.37 21.49 -16.31
CA TRP A 284 2.31 22.32 -15.53
C TRP A 284 1.64 23.41 -14.64
N TRP A 285 0.45 23.14 -14.12
CA TRP A 285 -0.31 24.03 -13.22
C TRP A 285 -1.25 23.27 -12.26
N GLU A 286 -1.22 21.94 -12.22
CA GLU A 286 -1.97 21.11 -11.27
C GLU A 286 -0.99 20.66 -10.18
N ASP A 287 -1.45 20.71 -8.93
CA ASP A 287 -0.64 20.87 -7.73
C ASP A 287 0.36 19.69 -7.55
N GLU A 288 1.62 20.05 -7.36
CA GLU A 288 2.68 19.13 -6.90
C GLU A 288 2.61 19.16 -5.36
N VAL A 289 3.13 18.13 -4.69
CA VAL A 289 3.40 18.23 -3.25
C VAL A 289 4.25 19.49 -2.99
N ASP A 290 3.63 20.51 -2.38
CA ASP A 290 4.21 21.85 -2.27
C ASP A 290 5.43 21.89 -1.33
N ASP A 291 5.49 20.96 -0.36
CA ASP A 291 6.62 20.78 0.53
C ASP A 291 7.60 19.73 -0.04
N SER A 292 8.77 20.21 -0.48
CA SER A 292 9.83 19.36 -1.03
C SER A 292 10.39 18.31 -0.05
N THR A 293 10.04 18.35 1.23
CA THR A 293 10.42 17.35 2.24
C THR A 293 9.42 16.20 2.39
N ILE A 294 8.25 16.32 1.75
CA ILE A 294 7.20 15.30 1.69
C ILE A 294 7.35 14.47 0.41
N VAL A 295 7.00 13.18 0.49
CA VAL A 295 7.08 12.23 -0.63
C VAL A 295 5.75 12.27 -1.40
N PRO A 296 5.75 12.49 -2.72
CA PRO A 296 4.55 12.40 -3.55
C PRO A 296 4.13 10.95 -3.82
N ASN A 297 2.86 10.74 -4.18
CA ASN A 297 2.25 9.42 -4.40
C ASN A 297 2.61 8.40 -3.29
N HIS A 298 2.41 8.81 -2.04
CA HIS A 298 2.92 8.08 -0.89
C HIS A 298 1.95 8.10 0.29
N ALA A 299 1.90 6.99 1.02
CA ALA A 299 1.07 6.85 2.21
C ALA A 299 1.86 7.17 3.48
N TYR A 300 1.22 7.86 4.42
CA TYR A 300 1.75 8.20 5.74
C TYR A 300 0.81 7.69 6.84
N MET A 301 1.38 7.35 7.99
CA MET A 301 0.62 6.96 9.17
C MET A 301 0.21 8.21 9.96
N VAL A 302 -1.03 8.26 10.44
CA VAL A 302 -1.47 9.34 11.34
C VAL A 302 -1.26 8.90 12.78
N ASP A 303 -0.45 9.64 13.52
CA ASP A 303 -0.23 9.35 14.94
C ASP A 303 -1.18 10.16 15.83
N ARG A 304 -1.20 11.49 15.69
CA ARG A 304 -2.05 12.37 16.50
C ARG A 304 -2.17 13.78 15.94
N ILE A 305 -3.13 14.53 16.47
CA ILE A 305 -3.18 16.00 16.33
C ILE A 305 -2.98 16.62 17.72
N GLU A 306 -2.07 17.59 17.84
CA GLU A 306 -1.82 18.28 19.11
C GLU A 306 -1.44 19.75 18.91
N GLU A 307 -1.55 20.55 19.98
CA GLU A 307 -1.02 21.92 19.96
C GLU A 307 0.50 21.92 20.19
N ARG A 308 1.25 22.47 19.24
CA ARG A 308 2.69 22.74 19.34
C ARG A 308 2.98 24.19 19.01
N ASP A 309 3.79 24.83 19.85
CA ASP A 309 4.19 26.24 19.69
C ASP A 309 3.01 27.23 19.46
N GLY A 310 1.82 26.90 19.96
CA GLY A 310 0.61 27.71 19.83
C GLY A 310 -0.16 27.51 18.51
N GLN A 311 0.18 26.49 17.73
CA GLN A 311 -0.53 26.07 16.53
C GLN A 311 -0.98 24.61 16.69
N ARG A 312 -2.17 24.29 16.19
CA ARG A 312 -2.63 22.92 16.08
C ARG A 312 -1.93 22.28 14.90
N MET A 313 -1.31 21.13 15.11
CA MET A 313 -0.52 20.42 14.10
C MET A 313 -0.85 18.94 14.10
N ILE A 314 -0.85 18.33 12.92
CA ILE A 314 -0.91 16.88 12.75
C ILE A 314 0.50 16.29 12.80
N HIS A 315 0.62 15.16 13.47
CA HIS A 315 1.81 14.32 13.49
C HIS A 315 1.62 13.15 12.54
N LEU A 316 2.48 13.08 11.53
CA LEU A 316 2.50 11.99 10.55
C LEU A 316 3.84 11.28 10.61
N ILE A 317 3.81 9.95 10.45
CA ILE A 317 5.01 9.11 10.36
C ILE A 317 5.13 8.61 8.92
N ASN A 318 6.28 8.87 8.30
CA ASN A 318 6.62 8.33 7.00
C ASN A 318 7.04 6.85 7.16
N PRO A 319 6.43 5.89 6.42
CA PRO A 319 6.85 4.49 6.47
C PRO A 319 8.30 4.27 5.99
N TRP A 320 8.95 5.25 5.36
CA TRP A 320 10.40 5.22 5.10
C TRP A 320 11.27 5.23 6.36
N GLY A 321 10.67 5.36 7.55
CA GLY A 321 11.35 5.31 8.83
C GLY A 321 11.61 6.68 9.43
N PRO A 322 12.06 6.73 10.70
CA PRO A 322 12.15 7.96 11.49
C PRO A 322 13.15 8.98 10.93
N ASP A 323 14.20 8.51 10.25
CA ASP A 323 15.19 9.36 9.58
C ASP A 323 14.76 9.77 8.15
N GLY A 324 13.65 9.21 7.65
CA GLY A 324 13.15 9.42 6.30
C GLY A 324 14.10 8.86 5.23
N GLY A 325 14.18 9.54 4.09
CA GLY A 325 14.94 9.04 2.94
C GLY A 325 15.36 10.12 1.96
N THR A 326 15.75 9.73 0.75
CA THR A 326 16.14 10.66 -0.31
C THR A 326 15.38 10.31 -1.58
N LEU A 327 14.75 11.32 -2.19
CA LEU A 327 14.10 11.20 -3.50
C LEU A 327 14.69 12.27 -4.42
N ASP A 328 15.20 11.85 -5.58
CA ASP A 328 15.79 12.74 -6.60
C ASP A 328 16.88 13.71 -6.07
N GLY A 329 17.59 13.27 -5.03
CA GLY A 329 18.67 14.05 -4.39
C GLY A 329 18.20 15.02 -3.31
N GLU A 330 16.90 15.02 -2.99
CA GLU A 330 16.30 15.81 -1.91
C GLU A 330 15.98 14.94 -0.70
N GLN A 331 16.25 15.47 0.50
CA GLN A 331 15.92 14.78 1.75
C GLN A 331 14.42 14.83 1.98
N LYS A 332 13.85 13.66 2.26
CA LYS A 332 12.47 13.47 2.70
C LYS A 332 12.46 13.11 4.18
N VAL A 333 11.58 13.71 4.96
CA VAL A 333 11.57 13.56 6.43
C VAL A 333 10.72 12.37 6.88
N GLY A 334 11.12 11.78 8.02
CA GLY A 334 10.44 10.65 8.67
C GLY A 334 9.35 11.06 9.65
N ASP A 335 9.71 11.99 10.55
CA ASP A 335 8.86 12.62 11.56
C ASP A 335 8.30 13.94 11.00
N VAL A 336 6.98 13.99 10.77
CA VAL A 336 6.34 15.09 10.04
C VAL A 336 5.34 15.81 10.93
N TRP A 337 5.49 17.13 11.03
CA TRP A 337 4.59 18.02 11.76
C TRP A 337 4.10 19.12 10.84
N LEU A 338 2.80 19.13 10.54
CA LEU A 338 2.20 20.11 9.65
C LEU A 338 1.04 20.84 10.32
N THR A 339 0.89 22.12 10.04
CA THR A 339 -0.37 22.84 10.29
C THR A 339 -1.47 22.33 9.35
N GLU A 340 -2.72 22.71 9.60
CA GLU A 340 -3.83 22.24 8.75
C GLU A 340 -3.72 22.75 7.31
N ASP A 341 -3.25 23.99 7.12
CA ASP A 341 -3.04 24.55 5.79
C ASP A 341 -1.94 23.78 5.06
N GLU A 342 -0.78 23.55 5.70
CA GLU A 342 0.32 22.76 5.11
C GLU A 342 -0.08 21.31 4.84
N TYR A 343 -0.88 20.68 5.70
CA TYR A 343 -1.40 19.33 5.46
C TYR A 343 -2.26 19.28 4.19
N LYS A 344 -3.19 20.23 4.02
CA LYS A 344 -4.09 20.28 2.85
C LYS A 344 -3.39 20.64 1.55
N GLU A 345 -2.26 21.34 1.63
CA GLU A 345 -1.40 21.62 0.47
C GLU A 345 -0.64 20.37 -0.04
N ASN A 346 -0.59 19.28 0.74
CA ASN A 346 0.25 18.12 0.41
C ASN A 346 -0.51 16.77 0.41
N PHE A 347 -1.68 16.67 1.05
CA PHE A 347 -2.40 15.42 1.27
C PHE A 347 -3.85 15.50 0.76
N ASP A 348 -4.24 14.55 -0.07
CA ASP A 348 -5.54 14.56 -0.77
C ASP A 348 -6.44 13.38 -0.42
N SER A 349 -5.94 12.42 0.37
CA SER A 349 -6.60 11.14 0.63
C SER A 349 -6.50 10.77 2.09
N THR A 350 -7.59 10.22 2.63
CA THR A 350 -7.67 9.75 4.02
C THR A 350 -8.27 8.36 4.08
N TYR A 351 -7.70 7.53 4.95
CA TYR A 351 -8.10 6.14 5.16
C TYR A 351 -8.25 5.90 6.65
N SER A 352 -9.27 5.16 7.07
CA SER A 352 -9.48 4.83 8.47
C SER A 352 -10.13 3.47 8.68
N VAL A 353 -9.77 2.82 9.78
CA VAL A 353 -10.40 1.56 10.22
C VAL A 353 -10.64 1.61 11.72
N PRO A 354 -11.71 1.01 12.26
CA PRO A 354 -11.90 0.93 13.70
C PRO A 354 -10.71 0.23 14.38
N GLY A 355 -10.14 0.86 15.41
CA GLY A 355 -9.09 0.29 16.25
C GLY A 355 -9.61 -0.73 17.26
N LYS A 356 -8.77 -1.13 18.21
CA LYS A 356 -9.11 -2.13 19.25
C LYS A 356 -10.32 -1.73 20.10
N GLU A 357 -10.46 -0.43 20.38
CA GLU A 357 -11.53 0.13 21.21
C GLU A 357 -12.63 0.84 20.40
N GLY A 358 -12.49 0.90 19.06
CA GLY A 358 -13.38 1.60 18.13
C GLY A 358 -14.71 0.91 17.82
#